data_AF-A0A4S9XLW0-F1
#
_entry.id   AF-A0A4S9XLW0-F1
#
_cell.length_a   1.000
_cell.length_b   1.000
_cell.length_c   1.000
_cell.angle_alpha   90.00
_cell.angle_beta   90.00
_cell.angle_gamma   90.00
#
_symmetry.space_group_name_H-M   'P 1'
#
loop_
_entity.id
_entity.type
_entity.pdbx_description
1 polymer ?
#
loop_
_entity_poly.entity_id
_entity_poly.type
_entity_poly.pdbx_seq_one_letter_code
_entity_poly.pdbx_strand_id
1 'polypeptide(L)'
;MTNTALYASGFNAFGQLSPGSEKDITELQELVTLQDADNMEEVKLLFTGWSETTFYQHGKGKSSGRIIRHGSINATLDSPLAELASGFGDHNGLLGVYNSKGGVAFAEETQVEAHVASADSLSDDETPGVAHLAIAGNGHVAVILASASSPRNSILEFTAFEKFRQWFDDEVNVYHGPRISHSVPGRVAQLVANVTGFVCLTQEGNVYTWGDARHSSLGRSVAETEAKSPGLVESLAGIQIKKIASDGWMTAALSEDSAVYLFGTATPGTQHTISCLQDLDSTQAALVEIESKGEALDFLDIAVGDGHVLLLAQDGHVFGAGDNRNGQLGLGQKASNHVQDWSEVTIPDQYRCVAVYAGPKSSFFKVER
;
A
#
# COMPACT_ATOMS: atom_id res chain seq x y z
N MET A 1 16.71 23.68 -0.14
CA MET A 1 16.18 23.19 -1.42
C MET A 1 15.96 21.71 -1.21
N THR A 2 14.72 21.23 -1.18
CA THR A 2 14.49 19.78 -1.12
C THR A 2 14.80 19.20 -2.49
N ASN A 3 15.86 18.40 -2.56
CA ASN A 3 16.45 17.86 -3.80
C ASN A 3 15.89 16.45 -4.05
N THR A 4 14.57 16.32 -3.91
CA THR A 4 13.86 15.04 -3.90
C THR A 4 13.20 14.82 -5.25
N ALA A 5 13.33 13.63 -5.80
CA ALA A 5 12.65 13.20 -7.02
C ALA A 5 11.88 11.89 -6.80
N LEU A 6 10.95 11.58 -7.69
CA LEU A 6 10.18 10.34 -7.70
C LEU A 6 10.33 9.72 -9.08
N TYR A 7 10.92 8.53 -9.11
CA TYR A 7 11.06 7.72 -10.30
C TYR A 7 10.01 6.61 -10.29
N ALA A 8 9.65 6.10 -11.46
CA ALA A 8 8.77 4.96 -11.60
C ALA A 8 9.17 4.04 -12.75
N SER A 9 8.67 2.81 -12.67
CA SER A 9 8.74 1.79 -13.72
C SER A 9 7.48 0.92 -13.69
N GLY A 10 7.19 0.23 -14.79
CA GLY A 10 6.07 -0.69 -14.90
C GLY A 10 5.00 -0.30 -15.92
N PHE A 11 3.82 -0.83 -15.69
CA PHE A 11 2.65 -0.70 -16.56
C PHE A 11 2.20 0.75 -16.70
N ASN A 12 1.99 1.20 -17.94
CA ASN A 12 1.66 2.61 -18.23
C ASN A 12 0.63 2.77 -19.38
N ALA A 13 -0.22 1.78 -19.62
CA ALA A 13 -1.20 1.83 -20.71
C ALA A 13 -2.22 2.99 -20.63
N PHE A 14 -2.35 3.64 -19.47
CA PHE A 14 -3.25 4.79 -19.26
C PHE A 14 -2.49 6.11 -19.11
N GLY A 15 -1.16 6.11 -19.26
CA GLY A 15 -0.32 7.29 -19.02
C GLY A 15 -0.19 7.65 -17.54
N GLN A 16 -0.46 6.72 -16.63
CA GLN A 16 -0.44 6.93 -15.17
C GLN A 16 0.98 7.08 -14.58
N LEU A 17 2.02 6.70 -15.32
CA LEU A 17 3.42 6.93 -14.96
C LEU A 17 4.07 8.00 -15.87
N SER A 18 3.68 8.05 -17.15
CA SER A 18 4.18 9.04 -18.10
C SER A 18 3.02 9.59 -18.94
N PRO A 19 2.42 10.73 -18.52
CA PRO A 19 1.34 11.36 -19.28
C PRO A 19 1.76 11.64 -20.72
N GLY A 20 0.94 11.22 -21.69
CA GLY A 20 1.23 11.35 -23.13
C GLY A 20 1.94 10.15 -23.76
N SER A 21 2.22 9.09 -23.00
CA SER A 21 2.70 7.80 -23.52
C SER A 21 1.89 6.66 -22.91
N GLU A 22 1.52 5.67 -23.72
CA GLU A 22 0.87 4.42 -23.29
C GLU A 22 1.87 3.25 -23.18
N LYS A 23 3.16 3.52 -23.45
CA LYS A 23 4.20 2.48 -23.37
C LYS A 23 4.60 2.24 -21.93
N ASP A 24 4.68 0.96 -21.57
CA ASP A 24 5.27 0.50 -20.32
C ASP A 24 6.72 0.98 -20.17
N ILE A 25 7.07 1.30 -18.93
CA ILE A 25 8.36 1.88 -18.54
C ILE A 25 9.24 0.75 -18.00
N THR A 26 10.27 0.36 -18.74
CA THR A 26 11.14 -0.78 -18.37
C THR A 26 12.40 -0.38 -17.61
N GLU A 27 12.80 0.89 -17.68
CA GLU A 27 13.91 1.50 -16.95
C GLU A 27 13.35 2.67 -16.14
N LEU A 28 13.95 2.97 -14.99
CA LEU A 28 13.46 4.05 -14.12
C LEU A 28 13.31 5.38 -14.88
N GLN A 29 12.11 5.94 -14.84
CA GLN A 29 11.78 7.23 -15.43
C GLN A 29 11.32 8.20 -14.34
N GLU A 30 11.85 9.43 -14.37
CA GLU A 30 11.40 10.50 -13.47
C GLU A 30 9.97 10.90 -13.80
N LEU A 31 9.12 11.03 -12.77
CA LEU A 31 7.72 11.40 -12.93
C LEU A 31 7.56 12.90 -13.20
N VAL A 32 6.82 13.21 -14.27
CA VAL A 32 6.61 14.58 -14.79
C VAL A 32 6.01 15.52 -13.73
N THR A 33 5.19 15.00 -12.82
CA THR A 33 4.49 15.78 -11.77
C THR A 33 5.42 16.62 -10.89
N LEU A 34 6.70 16.25 -10.79
CA LEU A 34 7.70 16.97 -9.99
C LEU A 34 8.42 18.08 -10.73
N GLN A 35 8.37 18.12 -12.06
CA GLN A 35 9.10 19.11 -12.85
C GLN A 35 8.52 20.52 -12.71
N ASP A 36 7.22 20.63 -12.42
CA ASP A 36 6.48 21.89 -12.22
C ASP A 36 6.29 22.24 -10.72
N ALA A 37 6.79 21.42 -9.81
CA ALA A 37 6.71 21.68 -8.38
C ALA A 37 7.73 22.77 -7.99
N ASP A 38 7.26 23.83 -7.31
CA ASP A 38 8.18 24.74 -6.64
C ASP A 38 9.05 23.93 -5.65
N ASN A 39 10.35 24.24 -5.57
CA ASN A 39 11.36 23.56 -4.72
C ASN A 39 11.07 23.56 -3.19
N MET A 40 9.88 24.01 -2.79
CA MET A 40 9.35 24.12 -1.43
C MET A 40 8.07 23.30 -1.21
N GLU A 41 7.54 22.64 -2.24
CA GLU A 41 6.36 21.79 -2.13
C GLU A 41 6.77 20.31 -1.94
N GLU A 42 6.19 19.67 -0.92
CA GLU A 42 6.35 18.24 -0.71
C GLU A 42 5.34 17.50 -1.59
N VAL A 43 5.81 16.48 -2.31
CA VAL A 43 4.98 15.59 -3.10
C VAL A 43 4.99 14.20 -2.48
N LYS A 44 3.79 13.67 -2.24
CA LYS A 44 3.54 12.36 -1.65
C LYS A 44 2.72 11.52 -2.61
N LEU A 45 3.09 10.26 -2.76
CA LEU A 45 2.27 9.26 -3.44
C LEU A 45 1.10 8.88 -2.53
N LEU A 46 -0.14 9.11 -2.95
CA LEU A 46 -1.33 8.81 -2.15
C LEU A 46 -1.97 7.47 -2.48
N PHE A 47 -2.01 7.15 -3.77
CA PHE A 47 -2.70 5.96 -4.27
C PHE A 47 -2.08 5.53 -5.60
N THR A 48 -1.97 4.22 -5.79
CA THR A 48 -1.42 3.57 -6.97
C THR A 48 -2.37 2.47 -7.41
N GLY A 49 -3.22 2.77 -8.38
CA GLY A 49 -4.15 1.83 -8.97
C GLY A 49 -3.61 1.22 -10.27
N TRP A 50 -4.44 0.39 -10.91
CA TRP A 50 -4.09 -0.24 -12.18
C TRP A 50 -4.06 0.76 -13.35
N SER A 51 -4.96 1.75 -13.31
CA SER A 51 -5.17 2.73 -14.37
C SER A 51 -4.90 4.18 -13.94
N GLU A 52 -4.52 4.40 -12.68
CA GLU A 52 -4.34 5.73 -12.11
C GLU A 52 -3.22 5.77 -11.07
N THR A 53 -2.46 6.85 -11.06
CA THR A 53 -1.57 7.22 -9.96
C THR A 53 -1.99 8.57 -9.39
N THR A 54 -2.15 8.65 -8.08
CA THR A 54 -2.57 9.86 -7.37
C THR A 54 -1.44 10.39 -6.48
N PHE A 55 -1.16 11.68 -6.59
CA PHE A 55 -0.20 12.42 -5.78
C PHE A 55 -0.89 13.48 -4.93
N TYR A 56 -0.30 13.77 -3.78
CA TYR A 56 -0.61 14.93 -2.97
C TYR A 56 0.57 15.87 -2.97
N GLN A 57 0.32 17.12 -3.36
CA GLN A 57 1.32 18.18 -3.34
C GLN A 57 0.92 19.22 -2.30
N HIS A 58 1.77 19.46 -1.31
CA HIS A 58 1.51 20.43 -0.25
C HIS A 58 2.68 21.40 -0.10
N GLY A 59 2.42 22.68 -0.29
CA GLY A 59 3.42 23.73 -0.08
C GLY A 59 3.60 24.04 1.40
N LYS A 60 4.84 24.14 1.87
CA LYS A 60 5.14 24.41 3.29
C LYS A 60 4.44 25.70 3.77
N GLY A 61 3.57 25.57 4.77
CA GLY A 61 2.82 26.69 5.36
C GLY A 61 1.53 27.07 4.62
N LYS A 62 1.11 26.31 3.60
CA LYS A 62 -0.22 26.45 2.99
C LYS A 62 -1.27 25.73 3.85
N SER A 63 -2.48 26.27 3.89
CA SER A 63 -3.61 25.65 4.60
C SER A 63 -4.23 24.48 3.82
N SER A 64 -4.01 24.40 2.51
CA SER A 64 -4.50 23.35 1.63
C SER A 64 -3.41 22.88 0.67
N GLY A 65 -3.45 21.60 0.33
CA GLY A 65 -2.64 20.99 -0.72
C GLY A 65 -3.45 20.76 -1.99
N ARG A 66 -2.83 20.13 -2.99
CA ARG A 66 -3.44 19.73 -4.26
C ARG A 66 -3.39 18.21 -4.42
N ILE A 67 -4.43 17.62 -4.98
CA ILE A 67 -4.49 16.23 -5.42
C ILE A 67 -4.27 16.22 -6.93
N ILE A 68 -3.29 15.46 -7.40
CA ILE A 68 -2.94 15.33 -8.81
C ILE A 68 -3.15 13.88 -9.22
N ARG A 69 -3.96 13.65 -10.25
CA ARG A 69 -4.32 12.33 -10.77
C ARG A 69 -3.78 12.20 -12.18
N HIS A 70 -3.10 11.09 -12.46
CA HIS A 70 -2.60 10.73 -13.79
C HIS A 70 -3.10 9.35 -14.18
N GLY A 71 -3.55 9.18 -15.43
CA GLY A 71 -4.04 7.88 -15.91
C GLY A 71 -5.34 8.00 -16.71
N SER A 72 -6.28 7.11 -16.41
CA SER A 72 -7.66 7.15 -16.93
C SER A 72 -8.35 8.50 -16.63
N ILE A 73 -8.01 9.10 -15.50
CA ILE A 73 -8.41 10.45 -15.10
C ILE A 73 -7.15 11.31 -14.97
N ASN A 74 -7.12 12.43 -15.70
CA ASN A 74 -6.07 13.44 -15.59
C ASN A 74 -6.68 14.72 -15.00
N ALA A 75 -6.37 15.00 -13.74
CA ALA A 75 -6.94 16.12 -13.02
C ALA A 75 -5.99 16.65 -11.93
N THR A 76 -6.01 17.97 -11.72
CA THR A 76 -5.40 18.62 -10.57
C THR A 76 -6.49 19.37 -9.82
N LEU A 77 -6.68 19.03 -8.56
CA LEU A 77 -7.78 19.51 -7.73
C LEU A 77 -7.23 20.06 -6.41
N ASP A 78 -7.87 21.07 -5.85
CA ASP A 78 -7.59 21.48 -4.49
C ASP A 78 -8.01 20.36 -3.53
N SER A 79 -7.18 20.08 -2.54
CA SER A 79 -7.46 19.03 -1.57
C SER A 79 -8.54 19.50 -0.59
N PRO A 80 -9.59 18.70 -0.36
CA PRO A 80 -10.65 19.04 0.58
C PRO A 80 -10.20 18.92 2.05
N LEU A 81 -9.05 18.28 2.30
CA LEU A 81 -8.51 18.06 3.63
C LEU A 81 -7.04 18.52 3.70
N ALA A 82 -6.64 19.04 4.85
CA ALA A 82 -5.24 19.26 5.15
C ALA A 82 -4.53 17.94 5.51
N GLU A 83 -3.23 17.86 5.23
CA GLU A 83 -2.32 16.81 5.70
C GLU A 83 -2.77 15.38 5.37
N LEU A 84 -3.05 15.11 4.09
CA LEU A 84 -3.52 13.79 3.65
C LEU A 84 -2.56 12.65 4.04
N ALA A 85 -3.14 11.63 4.68
CA ALA A 85 -2.42 10.45 5.15
C ALA A 85 -2.34 9.39 4.05
N SER A 86 -3.45 9.06 3.39
CA SER A 86 -3.49 8.09 2.29
C SER A 86 -4.70 8.29 1.40
N GLY A 87 -4.62 7.81 0.16
CA GLY A 87 -5.78 7.51 -0.66
C GLY A 87 -6.23 6.07 -0.48
N PHE A 88 -7.46 5.78 -0.88
CA PHE A 88 -7.99 4.43 -1.07
C PHE A 88 -8.79 4.38 -2.37
N GLY A 89 -8.81 3.20 -2.97
CA GLY A 89 -9.41 3.00 -4.27
C GLY A 89 -9.47 1.53 -4.62
N ASP A 90 -9.98 1.26 -5.80
CA ASP A 90 -10.08 -0.07 -6.37
C ASP A 90 -9.43 -0.11 -7.77
N HIS A 91 -9.76 -1.11 -8.57
CA HIS A 91 -9.27 -1.25 -9.93
C HIS A 91 -9.74 -0.13 -10.89
N ASN A 92 -10.77 0.62 -10.51
CA ASN A 92 -11.34 1.73 -11.30
C ASN A 92 -10.71 3.09 -10.95
N GLY A 93 -9.95 3.16 -9.85
CA GLY A 93 -9.18 4.34 -9.48
C GLY A 93 -9.41 4.77 -8.03
N LEU A 94 -9.09 6.03 -7.75
CA LEU A 94 -9.25 6.63 -6.43
C LEU A 94 -10.73 6.78 -6.07
N LEU A 95 -11.13 6.24 -4.91
CA LEU A 95 -12.48 6.35 -4.35
C LEU A 95 -12.56 7.35 -3.19
N GLY A 96 -11.42 7.70 -2.58
CA GLY A 96 -11.36 8.72 -1.55
C GLY A 96 -9.99 8.86 -0.91
N VAL A 97 -9.89 9.79 0.03
CA VAL A 97 -8.68 10.12 0.78
C VAL A 97 -9.03 10.35 2.24
N TYR A 98 -8.07 10.14 3.13
CA TYR A 98 -8.21 10.46 4.55
C TYR A 98 -6.93 11.06 5.13
N ASN A 99 -7.06 11.77 6.25
CA ASN A 99 -5.94 12.33 7.00
C ASN A 99 -5.72 11.64 8.35
N SER A 100 -4.61 11.97 9.01
CA SER A 100 -4.22 11.35 10.29
C SER A 100 -5.16 11.67 11.46
N LYS A 101 -5.97 12.72 11.31
CA LYS A 101 -6.95 13.19 12.32
C LYS A 101 -8.30 12.50 12.21
N GLY A 102 -8.51 11.66 11.20
CA GLY A 102 -9.76 10.94 10.99
C GLY A 102 -10.71 11.60 9.97
N GLY A 103 -10.32 12.74 9.38
CA GLY A 103 -11.06 13.34 8.29
C GLY A 103 -10.99 12.45 7.05
N VAL A 104 -12.13 12.19 6.42
CA VAL A 104 -12.27 11.42 5.19
C VAL A 104 -13.00 12.25 4.15
N ALA A 105 -12.63 12.08 2.89
CA ALA A 105 -13.26 12.68 1.73
C ALA A 105 -13.40 11.62 0.64
N PHE A 106 -14.56 11.58 -0.01
CA PHE A 106 -14.84 10.63 -1.08
C PHE A 106 -14.73 11.31 -2.44
N ALA A 107 -14.25 10.56 -3.44
CA ALA A 107 -14.17 11.05 -4.81
C ALA A 107 -15.49 10.72 -5.54
N GLU A 108 -16.17 11.73 -6.08
CA GLU A 108 -17.34 11.54 -6.94
C GLU A 108 -17.02 11.87 -8.41
N GLU A 109 -17.80 11.31 -9.34
CA GLU A 109 -17.56 11.42 -10.78
C GLU A 109 -17.69 12.85 -11.35
N THR A 110 -18.28 13.81 -10.63
CA THR A 110 -18.51 15.16 -11.20
C THR A 110 -18.28 16.36 -10.29
N GLN A 111 -18.28 16.24 -8.96
CA GLN A 111 -17.92 17.33 -8.04
C GLN A 111 -17.28 16.76 -6.76
N VAL A 112 -16.15 17.32 -6.33
CA VAL A 112 -15.55 16.95 -5.03
C VAL A 112 -16.32 17.68 -3.93
N GLU A 113 -17.57 17.30 -3.68
CA GLU A 113 -18.24 17.62 -2.42
C GLU A 113 -17.85 16.55 -1.41
N ALA A 114 -16.72 16.78 -0.72
CA ALA A 114 -16.30 15.94 0.37
C ALA A 114 -17.26 16.14 1.56
N HIS A 115 -17.95 15.07 1.98
CA HIS A 115 -18.55 15.02 3.31
C HIS A 115 -17.42 14.99 4.35
N VAL A 116 -17.02 16.17 4.84
CA VAL A 116 -15.96 16.32 5.83
C VAL A 116 -16.47 15.81 7.17
N ALA A 117 -15.95 14.69 7.64
CA ALA A 117 -16.04 14.34 9.07
C ALA A 117 -15.15 15.33 9.85
N SER A 118 -15.77 16.31 10.51
CA SER A 118 -15.07 17.32 11.31
C SER A 118 -14.60 16.72 12.64
N ALA A 119 -13.37 16.21 12.66
CA ALA A 119 -12.69 15.89 13.91
C ALA A 119 -11.98 17.14 14.46
N ASP A 120 -12.75 18.14 14.87
CA ASP A 120 -12.34 19.04 15.94
C ASP A 120 -13.28 18.77 17.11
N SER A 121 -12.72 18.17 18.16
CA SER A 121 -13.40 17.51 19.27
C SER A 121 -13.77 16.05 19.00
N LEU A 122 -13.10 15.21 19.76
CA LEU A 122 -13.31 13.78 19.91
C LEU A 122 -14.63 13.52 20.71
N SER A 123 -15.68 14.27 20.41
CA SER A 123 -17.02 14.13 21.01
C SER A 123 -18.02 14.96 20.21
N ASP A 124 -18.58 14.38 19.16
CA ASP A 124 -20.02 14.55 18.90
C ASP A 124 -20.52 13.28 18.19
N ASP A 125 -21.74 12.87 18.56
CA ASP A 125 -22.37 11.58 18.24
C ASP A 125 -22.83 11.46 16.76
N GLU A 126 -22.46 12.38 15.87
CA GLU A 126 -23.11 12.49 14.54
C GLU A 126 -22.42 11.74 13.40
N THR A 127 -21.08 11.61 13.34
CA THR A 127 -20.40 10.74 12.35
C THR A 127 -18.95 10.42 12.76
N PRO A 128 -18.56 9.14 12.92
CA PRO A 128 -17.19 8.77 13.26
C PRO A 128 -16.23 8.96 12.07
N GLY A 129 -15.02 9.45 12.34
CA GLY A 129 -13.98 9.57 11.29
C GLY A 129 -13.41 8.21 10.85
N VAL A 130 -12.49 8.22 9.88
CA VAL A 130 -11.79 7.00 9.40
C VAL A 130 -10.32 7.02 9.84
N ALA A 131 -9.90 6.04 10.63
CA ALA A 131 -8.51 5.86 11.02
C ALA A 131 -7.71 5.05 9.99
N HIS A 132 -8.29 3.95 9.50
CA HIS A 132 -7.72 3.12 8.45
C HIS A 132 -8.82 2.56 7.56
N LEU A 133 -8.56 2.43 6.27
CA LEU A 133 -9.45 1.79 5.31
C LEU A 133 -8.61 1.07 4.27
N ALA A 134 -8.97 -0.19 4.00
CA ALA A 134 -8.37 -0.98 2.93
C ALA A 134 -9.47 -1.67 2.11
N ILE A 135 -9.26 -1.75 0.79
CA ILE A 135 -10.19 -2.37 -0.16
C ILE A 135 -9.45 -3.53 -0.82
N ALA A 136 -9.97 -4.74 -0.63
CA ALA A 136 -9.42 -5.94 -1.24
C ALA A 136 -9.81 -6.04 -2.72
N GLY A 137 -9.03 -6.75 -3.52
CA GLY A 137 -9.28 -6.91 -4.96
C GLY A 137 -10.62 -7.59 -5.30
N ASN A 138 -11.23 -8.30 -4.35
CA ASN A 138 -12.57 -8.86 -4.45
C ASN A 138 -13.70 -7.88 -4.08
N GLY A 139 -13.38 -6.61 -3.80
CA GLY A 139 -14.30 -5.54 -3.47
C GLY A 139 -14.69 -5.43 -1.99
N HIS A 140 -14.26 -6.37 -1.13
CA HIS A 140 -14.49 -6.24 0.31
C HIS A 140 -13.73 -5.04 0.88
N VAL A 141 -14.31 -4.41 1.90
CA VAL A 141 -13.73 -3.25 2.57
C VAL A 141 -13.56 -3.55 4.04
N ALA A 142 -12.36 -3.32 4.57
CA ALA A 142 -12.11 -3.31 6.00
C ALA A 142 -11.85 -1.86 6.44
N VAL A 143 -12.60 -1.38 7.43
CA VAL A 143 -12.50 -0.03 7.96
C VAL A 143 -12.35 -0.03 9.47
N ILE A 144 -11.48 0.84 9.96
CA ILE A 144 -11.30 1.16 11.38
C ILE A 144 -11.68 2.62 11.56
N LEU A 145 -12.67 2.85 12.40
CA LEU A 145 -13.17 4.19 12.67
C LEU A 145 -12.26 4.92 13.67
N ALA A 146 -12.10 6.22 13.47
CA ALA A 146 -11.45 7.12 14.39
C ALA A 146 -12.45 7.52 15.48
N SER A 147 -12.18 7.12 16.73
CA SER A 147 -12.95 7.56 17.90
C SER A 147 -12.01 7.91 19.05
N ALA A 148 -12.47 8.82 19.90
CA ALA A 148 -11.81 9.37 21.07
C ALA A 148 -11.42 8.34 22.12
N SER A 149 -12.31 7.38 22.28
CA SER A 149 -12.39 6.42 23.38
C SER A 149 -12.21 4.99 22.89
N SER A 150 -12.12 4.78 21.56
CA SER A 150 -11.93 3.46 20.97
C SER A 150 -10.45 3.07 20.98
N PRO A 151 -10.11 1.80 21.32
CA PRO A 151 -8.74 1.31 21.23
C PRO A 151 -8.21 1.22 19.78
N ARG A 152 -8.99 1.63 18.75
CA ARG A 152 -8.74 1.38 17.32
C ARG A 152 -8.38 -0.09 17.05
N ASN A 153 -9.16 -0.98 17.62
CA ASN A 153 -8.97 -2.43 17.57
C ASN A 153 -10.19 -3.18 17.00
N SER A 154 -11.27 -2.47 16.69
CA SER A 154 -12.45 -2.99 16.01
C SER A 154 -12.34 -2.71 14.52
N ILE A 155 -12.52 -3.76 13.72
CA ILE A 155 -12.41 -3.71 12.27
C ILE A 155 -13.77 -4.11 11.69
N LEU A 156 -14.40 -3.18 10.98
CA LEU A 156 -15.69 -3.40 10.33
C LEU A 156 -15.44 -3.86 8.90
N GLU A 157 -16.02 -5.00 8.52
CA GLU A 157 -15.90 -5.55 7.17
C GLU A 157 -17.21 -5.42 6.39
N PHE A 158 -17.13 -4.87 5.19
CA PHE A 158 -18.24 -4.74 4.24
C PHE A 158 -17.95 -5.57 2.98
N THR A 159 -18.99 -6.08 2.33
CA THR A 159 -18.83 -6.90 1.11
C THR A 159 -18.51 -6.08 -0.14
N ALA A 160 -18.68 -4.76 -0.07
CA ALA A 160 -18.53 -3.83 -1.19
C ALA A 160 -18.33 -2.41 -0.66
N PHE A 161 -17.64 -1.57 -1.42
CA PHE A 161 -17.43 -0.17 -1.06
C PHE A 161 -18.72 0.62 -1.01
N GLU A 162 -19.67 0.38 -1.91
CA GLU A 162 -20.95 1.08 -1.94
C GLU A 162 -21.79 0.81 -0.69
N LYS A 163 -21.69 -0.39 -0.12
CA LYS A 163 -22.36 -0.70 1.16
C LYS A 163 -21.73 0.06 2.31
N PHE A 164 -20.39 0.10 2.36
CA PHE A 164 -19.69 0.95 3.33
C PHE A 164 -20.12 2.40 3.18
N ARG A 165 -20.14 2.95 1.96
CA ARG A 165 -20.56 4.34 1.70
C ARG A 165 -21.97 4.61 2.16
N GLN A 166 -22.93 3.78 1.77
CA GLN A 166 -24.34 3.93 2.18
C GLN A 166 -24.52 3.85 3.69
N TRP A 167 -23.80 2.94 4.36
CA TRP A 167 -23.83 2.83 5.81
C TRP A 167 -23.14 4.00 6.51
N PHE A 168 -22.02 4.49 5.96
CA PHE A 168 -21.28 5.61 6.53
C PHE A 168 -22.06 6.93 6.42
N ASP A 169 -22.87 7.10 5.37
CA ASP A 169 -23.73 8.27 5.18
C ASP A 169 -25.06 8.18 5.96
N ASP A 170 -25.55 6.97 6.26
CA ASP A 170 -26.76 6.71 7.06
C ASP A 170 -26.61 5.44 7.93
N GLU A 171 -25.99 5.60 9.10
CA GLU A 171 -25.67 4.48 10.01
C GLU A 171 -26.90 3.75 10.56
N VAL A 172 -28.09 4.36 10.48
CA VAL A 172 -29.36 3.78 10.97
C VAL A 172 -29.86 2.68 10.02
N ASN A 173 -29.37 2.66 8.78
CA ASN A 173 -29.77 1.67 7.78
C ASN A 173 -29.01 0.35 7.94
N VAL A 174 -29.55 -0.53 8.80
CA VAL A 174 -29.02 -1.88 9.07
C VAL A 174 -28.89 -2.78 7.84
N TYR A 175 -29.55 -2.48 6.71
CA TYR A 175 -29.41 -3.26 5.48
C TYR A 175 -28.03 -3.12 4.82
N HIS A 176 -27.29 -2.04 5.13
CA HIS A 176 -25.96 -1.76 4.59
C HIS A 176 -24.84 -1.87 5.62
N GLY A 177 -25.19 -2.24 6.87
CA GLY A 177 -24.24 -2.39 7.96
C GLY A 177 -23.11 -3.39 7.70
N PRO A 178 -22.08 -3.37 8.57
CA PRO A 178 -20.94 -4.26 8.43
C PRO A 178 -21.40 -5.72 8.42
N ARG A 179 -20.86 -6.50 7.48
CA ARG A 179 -21.11 -7.93 7.40
C ARG A 179 -20.58 -8.63 8.64
N ILE A 180 -19.38 -8.23 9.07
CA ILE A 180 -18.67 -8.80 10.22
C ILE A 180 -17.98 -7.65 10.96
N SER A 181 -17.99 -7.70 12.28
CA SER A 181 -17.11 -6.89 13.12
C SER A 181 -16.08 -7.81 13.75
N HIS A 182 -14.81 -7.56 13.42
CA HIS A 182 -13.68 -8.27 13.98
C HIS A 182 -13.03 -7.46 15.09
N SER A 183 -12.26 -8.13 15.94
CA SER A 183 -11.39 -7.46 16.91
C SER A 183 -10.02 -8.13 16.94
N VAL A 184 -8.98 -7.31 17.06
CA VAL A 184 -7.61 -7.77 17.28
C VAL A 184 -7.11 -7.32 18.65
N PRO A 185 -6.18 -8.07 19.28
CA PRO A 185 -5.50 -7.61 20.49
C PRO A 185 -4.63 -6.39 20.20
N GLY A 186 -4.84 -5.29 20.93
CA GLY A 186 -4.04 -4.07 20.80
C GLY A 186 -4.54 -3.11 19.73
N ARG A 187 -3.86 -1.97 19.62
CA ARG A 187 -4.23 -0.88 18.72
C ARG A 187 -3.68 -1.15 17.32
N VAL A 188 -4.49 -1.02 16.28
CA VAL A 188 -4.03 -1.16 14.90
C VAL A 188 -3.15 0.03 14.52
N ALA A 189 -1.97 -0.28 13.99
CA ALA A 189 -0.99 0.67 13.45
C ALA A 189 -1.11 0.78 11.92
N GLN A 190 -1.37 -0.34 11.23
CA GLN A 190 -1.52 -0.38 9.77
C GLN A 190 -2.55 -1.43 9.37
N LEU A 191 -3.35 -1.13 8.34
CA LEU A 191 -4.30 -2.04 7.71
C LEU A 191 -4.09 -1.95 6.20
N VAL A 192 -3.77 -3.07 5.57
CA VAL A 192 -3.63 -3.18 4.12
C VAL A 192 -4.49 -4.34 3.61
N ALA A 193 -4.78 -4.34 2.32
CA ALA A 193 -5.54 -5.40 1.67
C ALA A 193 -4.73 -5.99 0.53
N ASN A 194 -5.09 -7.21 0.15
CA ASN A 194 -4.58 -7.88 -1.03
C ASN A 194 -5.77 -8.30 -1.92
N VAL A 195 -5.57 -9.22 -2.86
CA VAL A 195 -6.63 -9.60 -3.82
C VAL A 195 -7.89 -10.14 -3.15
N THR A 196 -7.79 -10.80 -2.00
CA THR A 196 -8.94 -11.53 -1.39
C THR A 196 -8.98 -11.48 0.13
N GLY A 197 -8.11 -10.70 0.77
CA GLY A 197 -8.01 -10.62 2.21
C GLY A 197 -7.33 -9.35 2.69
N PHE A 198 -7.04 -9.35 3.99
CA PHE A 198 -6.52 -8.22 4.72
C PHE A 198 -5.37 -8.63 5.62
N VAL A 199 -4.46 -7.68 5.82
CA VAL A 199 -3.32 -7.80 6.74
C VAL A 199 -3.35 -6.59 7.67
N CYS A 200 -3.26 -6.87 8.96
CA CYS A 200 -3.28 -5.87 10.01
C CYS A 200 -2.03 -5.97 10.86
N LEU A 201 -1.39 -4.83 11.13
CA LEU A 201 -0.27 -4.68 12.05
C LEU A 201 -0.75 -3.93 13.29
N THR A 202 -0.46 -4.44 14.48
CA THR A 202 -0.73 -3.75 15.75
C THR A 202 0.47 -2.93 16.23
N GLN A 203 0.26 -1.99 17.14
CA GLN A 203 1.33 -1.15 17.73
C GLN A 203 2.37 -1.95 18.51
N GLU A 204 2.02 -3.16 18.95
CA GLU A 204 2.90 -4.11 19.65
C GLU A 204 3.73 -4.98 18.68
N GLY A 205 3.60 -4.74 17.37
CA GLY A 205 4.37 -5.43 16.32
C GLY A 205 3.75 -6.75 15.84
N ASN A 206 2.53 -7.09 16.25
CA ASN A 206 1.88 -8.34 15.84
C ASN A 206 1.18 -8.20 14.49
N VAL A 207 1.32 -9.22 13.65
CA VAL A 207 0.69 -9.28 12.32
C VAL A 207 -0.47 -10.27 12.33
N TYR A 208 -1.64 -9.81 11.89
CA TYR A 208 -2.86 -10.61 11.76
C TYR A 208 -3.33 -10.65 10.30
N THR A 209 -3.80 -11.81 9.86
CA THR A 209 -4.30 -12.00 8.48
C THR A 209 -5.68 -12.67 8.49
N TRP A 210 -6.53 -12.30 7.54
CA TRP A 210 -7.80 -12.97 7.26
C TRP A 210 -8.26 -12.75 5.81
N GLY A 211 -9.18 -13.60 5.34
CA GLY A 211 -9.68 -13.64 3.98
C GLY A 211 -9.57 -15.03 3.38
N ASP A 212 -9.05 -15.11 2.16
CA ASP A 212 -8.80 -16.37 1.47
C ASP A 212 -7.47 -17.00 1.89
N ALA A 213 -7.48 -18.31 2.19
CA ALA A 213 -6.29 -19.06 2.62
C ALA A 213 -5.53 -19.73 1.46
N ARG A 214 -6.02 -19.63 0.22
CA ARG A 214 -5.34 -20.20 -0.94
C ARG A 214 -3.99 -19.53 -1.16
N HIS A 215 -3.08 -20.29 -1.77
CA HIS A 215 -1.77 -19.78 -2.18
C HIS A 215 -0.91 -19.21 -1.04
N SER A 216 -1.10 -19.70 0.19
CA SER A 216 -0.32 -19.31 1.38
C SER A 216 -0.41 -17.81 1.71
N SER A 217 -1.42 -17.09 1.21
CA SER A 217 -1.57 -15.63 1.36
C SER A 217 -1.76 -15.17 2.80
N LEU A 218 -2.21 -16.06 3.69
CA LEU A 218 -2.37 -15.75 5.11
C LEU A 218 -1.10 -15.96 5.93
N GLY A 219 -0.14 -16.74 5.43
CA GLY A 219 1.12 -17.05 6.12
C GLY A 219 0.97 -17.75 7.47
N ARG A 220 -0.19 -18.37 7.74
CA ARG A 220 -0.55 -18.96 9.04
C ARG A 220 -1.46 -20.16 8.91
N SER A 221 -1.56 -20.95 9.98
CA SER A 221 -2.56 -22.02 10.05
C SER A 221 -3.97 -21.45 10.20
N VAL A 222 -4.95 -22.14 9.62
CA VAL A 222 -6.38 -21.83 9.77
C VAL A 222 -7.14 -22.88 10.59
N ALA A 223 -6.40 -23.78 11.26
CA ALA A 223 -6.98 -24.85 12.06
C ALA A 223 -7.60 -24.34 13.37
N GLU A 224 -6.93 -23.39 14.04
CA GLU A 224 -7.40 -22.81 15.30
C GLU A 224 -8.24 -21.54 15.07
N THR A 225 -7.78 -20.66 14.19
CA THR A 225 -8.51 -19.44 13.79
C THR A 225 -8.88 -19.52 12.32
N GLU A 226 -10.17 -19.57 12.02
CA GLU A 226 -10.68 -19.70 10.65
C GLU A 226 -10.14 -18.60 9.73
N ALA A 227 -10.03 -18.91 8.42
CA ALA A 227 -9.51 -17.99 7.42
C ALA A 227 -10.25 -16.65 7.39
N LYS A 228 -11.56 -16.63 7.65
CA LYS A 228 -12.42 -15.44 7.64
C LYS A 228 -12.27 -14.53 8.87
N SER A 229 -11.46 -14.91 9.85
CA SER A 229 -11.27 -14.16 11.10
C SER A 229 -9.79 -13.77 11.25
N PRO A 230 -9.47 -12.57 11.77
CA PRO A 230 -8.09 -12.15 11.99
C PRO A 230 -7.38 -13.15 12.92
N GLY A 231 -6.41 -13.88 12.37
CA GLY A 231 -5.55 -14.79 13.13
C GLY A 231 -4.11 -14.31 13.08
N LEU A 232 -3.37 -14.57 14.15
CA LEU A 232 -1.97 -14.19 14.28
C LEU A 232 -1.13 -14.96 13.26
N VAL A 233 -0.15 -14.31 12.64
CA VAL A 233 0.89 -14.98 11.85
C VAL A 233 1.92 -15.55 12.83
N GLU A 234 1.79 -16.82 13.21
CA GLU A 234 2.54 -17.38 14.34
C GLU A 234 4.06 -17.37 14.11
N SER A 235 4.51 -17.51 12.86
CA SER A 235 5.94 -17.45 12.52
C SER A 235 6.56 -16.06 12.74
N LEU A 236 5.75 -15.01 12.85
CA LEU A 236 6.18 -13.64 13.14
C LEU A 236 5.95 -13.26 14.62
N ALA A 237 5.36 -14.14 15.41
CA ALA A 237 5.04 -13.85 16.81
C ALA A 237 6.32 -13.58 17.63
N GLY A 238 6.32 -12.48 18.38
CA GLY A 238 7.47 -12.05 19.19
C GLY A 238 8.49 -11.18 18.45
N ILE A 239 8.39 -11.07 17.11
CA ILE A 239 9.19 -10.15 16.31
C ILE A 239 8.46 -8.79 16.29
N GLN A 240 9.19 -7.71 16.55
CA GLN A 240 8.63 -6.37 16.52
C GLN A 240 8.53 -5.87 15.07
N ILE A 241 7.40 -6.09 14.43
CA ILE A 241 7.12 -5.60 13.07
C ILE A 241 6.77 -4.11 13.09
N LYS A 242 7.39 -3.32 12.23
CA LYS A 242 7.16 -1.87 12.11
C LYS A 242 6.41 -1.45 10.85
N LYS A 243 6.47 -2.26 9.78
CA LYS A 243 5.77 -1.99 8.52
C LYS A 243 5.31 -3.30 7.88
N ILE A 244 4.12 -3.28 7.31
CA ILE A 244 3.63 -4.34 6.41
C ILE A 244 3.36 -3.76 5.02
N ALA A 245 3.49 -4.59 3.99
CA ALA A 245 3.09 -4.29 2.62
C ALA A 245 2.47 -5.55 2.01
N SER A 246 1.31 -5.41 1.37
CA SER A 246 0.60 -6.55 0.78
C SER A 246 -0.17 -6.09 -0.45
N ASP A 247 -0.11 -6.91 -1.49
CA ASP A 247 -0.92 -6.80 -2.71
C ASP A 247 -0.91 -8.19 -3.38
N GLY A 248 -1.79 -8.40 -4.36
CA GLY A 248 -1.92 -9.69 -5.06
C GLY A 248 -2.10 -10.83 -4.06
N TRP A 249 -1.14 -11.76 -4.03
CA TRP A 249 -1.13 -12.90 -3.10
C TRP A 249 0.10 -12.92 -2.19
N MET A 250 0.82 -11.80 -2.05
CA MET A 250 2.02 -11.70 -1.24
C MET A 250 1.88 -10.69 -0.10
N THR A 251 2.64 -10.94 0.96
CA THR A 251 2.78 -10.02 2.08
C THR A 251 4.22 -9.99 2.53
N ALA A 252 4.78 -8.78 2.66
CA ALA A 252 6.05 -8.53 3.29
C ALA A 252 5.85 -7.84 4.64
N ALA A 253 6.68 -8.18 5.62
CA ALA A 253 6.74 -7.57 6.94
C ALA A 253 8.18 -7.15 7.23
N LEU A 254 8.37 -5.90 7.64
CA LEU A 254 9.66 -5.31 8.01
C LEU A 254 9.70 -5.12 9.52
N SER A 255 10.72 -5.66 10.18
CA SER A 255 10.92 -5.57 11.62
C SER A 255 11.73 -4.34 12.04
N GLU A 256 11.66 -4.02 13.34
CA GLU A 256 12.44 -2.94 13.97
C GLU A 256 13.95 -3.14 13.84
N ASP A 257 14.41 -4.39 13.91
CA ASP A 257 15.81 -4.79 13.66
C ASP A 257 16.16 -4.92 12.16
N SER A 258 15.33 -4.35 11.28
CA SER A 258 15.60 -4.22 9.85
C SER A 258 15.65 -5.53 9.04
N ALA A 259 15.16 -6.65 9.60
CA ALA A 259 14.91 -7.87 8.86
C ALA A 259 13.59 -7.79 8.07
N VAL A 260 13.54 -8.47 6.93
CA VAL A 260 12.34 -8.58 6.09
C VAL A 260 11.87 -10.02 6.04
N TYR A 261 10.56 -10.20 6.20
CA TYR A 261 9.89 -11.47 6.09
C TYR A 261 8.88 -11.44 4.95
N LEU A 262 8.82 -12.50 4.15
CA LEU A 262 7.91 -12.62 3.02
C LEU A 262 7.10 -13.91 3.11
N PHE A 263 5.80 -13.83 2.81
CA PHE A 263 4.93 -15.01 2.67
C PHE A 263 3.91 -14.80 1.56
N GLY A 264 3.29 -15.91 1.13
CA GLY A 264 2.34 -15.94 0.01
C GLY A 264 2.96 -16.43 -1.28
N THR A 265 2.45 -15.99 -2.43
CA THR A 265 2.96 -16.37 -3.75
C THR A 265 2.98 -15.20 -4.72
N ALA A 266 4.04 -15.08 -5.52
CA ALA A 266 4.17 -14.00 -6.50
C ALA A 266 3.22 -14.16 -7.69
N THR A 267 3.03 -15.39 -8.20
CA THR A 267 2.19 -15.60 -9.39
C THR A 267 1.45 -16.93 -9.31
N PRO A 268 0.26 -16.97 -8.68
CA PRO A 268 -0.51 -18.19 -8.52
C PRO A 268 -0.81 -18.90 -9.84
N GLY A 269 -0.75 -20.23 -9.84
CA GLY A 269 -1.03 -21.05 -11.03
C GLY A 269 0.14 -21.14 -12.02
N THR A 270 1.32 -20.64 -11.66
CA THR A 270 2.56 -20.76 -12.46
C THR A 270 3.68 -21.39 -11.64
N GLN A 271 4.83 -21.66 -12.27
CA GLN A 271 6.06 -22.07 -11.58
C GLN A 271 6.88 -20.88 -11.07
N HIS A 272 6.42 -19.65 -11.31
CA HIS A 272 7.11 -18.44 -10.91
C HIS A 272 6.95 -18.22 -9.40
N THR A 273 8.07 -18.35 -8.69
CA THR A 273 8.21 -18.02 -7.27
C THR A 273 9.39 -17.09 -7.05
N ILE A 274 9.43 -16.42 -5.90
CA ILE A 274 10.63 -15.72 -5.43
C ILE A 274 11.45 -16.73 -4.64
N SER A 275 12.79 -16.69 -4.75
CA SER A 275 13.66 -17.73 -4.23
C SER A 275 13.49 -18.01 -2.74
N CYS A 276 13.30 -16.98 -1.91
CA CYS A 276 13.05 -17.16 -0.46
C CYS A 276 11.71 -17.86 -0.13
N LEU A 277 10.74 -17.88 -1.06
CA LEU A 277 9.45 -18.56 -0.88
C LEU A 277 9.45 -20.00 -1.40
N GLN A 278 10.54 -20.42 -2.05
CA GLN A 278 10.62 -21.76 -2.61
C GLN A 278 10.65 -22.82 -1.51
N ASP A 279 9.79 -23.83 -1.64
CA ASP A 279 9.65 -24.95 -0.69
C ASP A 279 9.32 -24.52 0.76
N LEU A 280 8.84 -23.29 0.95
CA LEU A 280 8.42 -22.75 2.24
C LEU A 280 7.08 -23.39 2.67
N ASP A 281 6.97 -23.72 3.96
CA ASP A 281 5.69 -24.14 4.52
C ASP A 281 4.65 -23.01 4.43
N SER A 282 3.42 -23.35 4.06
CA SER A 282 2.33 -22.40 3.85
C SER A 282 1.94 -21.57 5.09
N THR A 283 2.40 -21.97 6.27
CA THR A 283 2.16 -21.33 7.56
C THR A 283 3.35 -20.52 8.08
N GLN A 284 4.36 -20.29 7.23
CA GLN A 284 5.57 -19.57 7.59
C GLN A 284 5.81 -18.35 6.71
N ALA A 285 6.49 -17.37 7.30
CA ALA A 285 7.13 -16.28 6.60
C ALA A 285 8.63 -16.55 6.48
N ALA A 286 9.15 -16.45 5.26
CA ALA A 286 10.57 -16.62 4.96
C ALA A 286 11.34 -15.36 5.33
N LEU A 287 12.47 -15.53 6.02
CA LEU A 287 13.45 -14.47 6.17
C LEU A 287 14.11 -14.18 4.82
N VAL A 288 14.16 -12.91 4.43
CA VAL A 288 14.86 -12.49 3.22
C VAL A 288 16.34 -12.31 3.54
N GLU A 289 17.18 -13.09 2.85
CA GLU A 289 18.63 -13.03 2.96
C GLU A 289 19.23 -12.49 1.65
N ILE A 290 19.75 -11.27 1.69
CA ILE A 290 20.55 -10.68 0.61
C ILE A 290 21.90 -10.33 1.20
N GLU A 291 22.97 -10.80 0.56
CA GLU A 291 24.33 -10.50 0.98
C GLU A 291 24.99 -9.52 0.03
N SER A 292 25.71 -8.54 0.58
CA SER A 292 26.59 -7.66 -0.17
C SER A 292 27.96 -7.65 0.50
N LYS A 293 29.02 -7.90 -0.28
CA LYS A 293 30.41 -7.96 0.22
C LYS A 293 30.63 -8.93 1.40
N GLY A 294 29.81 -9.98 1.49
CA GLY A 294 29.91 -11.01 2.53
C GLY A 294 29.21 -10.67 3.85
N GLU A 295 28.39 -9.62 3.88
CA GLU A 295 27.55 -9.25 5.02
C GLU A 295 26.07 -9.27 4.59
N ALA A 296 25.19 -9.74 5.48
CA ALA A 296 23.75 -9.66 5.28
C ALA A 296 23.29 -8.20 5.32
N LEU A 297 22.39 -7.83 4.40
CA LEU A 297 21.84 -6.49 4.32
C LEU A 297 20.69 -6.28 5.30
N ASP A 298 20.71 -5.11 5.94
CA ASP A 298 19.57 -4.57 6.68
C ASP A 298 18.71 -3.71 5.78
N PHE A 299 17.39 -3.72 5.99
CA PHE A 299 16.43 -3.01 5.17
C PHE A 299 15.81 -1.80 5.88
N LEU A 300 15.61 -0.73 5.11
CA LEU A 300 14.97 0.51 5.54
C LEU A 300 13.48 0.52 5.17
N ASP A 301 13.12 -0.02 4.01
CA ASP A 301 11.75 0.07 3.49
C ASP A 301 11.37 -1.10 2.59
N ILE A 302 10.07 -1.38 2.49
CA ILE A 302 9.49 -2.46 1.70
C ILE A 302 8.26 -2.00 0.90
N ALA A 303 8.06 -2.58 -0.27
CA ALA A 303 6.84 -2.44 -1.06
C ALA A 303 6.48 -3.74 -1.80
N VAL A 304 5.19 -4.00 -1.95
CA VAL A 304 4.66 -5.21 -2.60
C VAL A 304 3.60 -4.79 -3.60
N GLY A 305 3.72 -5.26 -4.85
CA GLY A 305 2.68 -5.20 -5.86
C GLY A 305 2.10 -6.59 -6.16
N ASP A 306 1.22 -6.70 -7.16
CA ASP A 306 0.41 -7.91 -7.44
C ASP A 306 1.25 -9.20 -7.58
N GLY A 307 2.47 -9.08 -8.09
CA GLY A 307 3.40 -10.20 -8.19
C GLY A 307 4.87 -9.85 -8.05
N HIS A 308 5.22 -8.70 -7.46
CA HIS A 308 6.60 -8.28 -7.27
C HIS A 308 6.83 -7.63 -5.90
N VAL A 309 8.07 -7.63 -5.45
CA VAL A 309 8.51 -7.03 -4.19
C VAL A 309 9.70 -6.11 -4.46
N LEU A 310 9.71 -4.96 -3.78
CA LEU A 310 10.86 -4.08 -3.69
C LEU A 310 11.35 -3.98 -2.25
N LEU A 311 12.67 -4.00 -2.08
CA LEU A 311 13.36 -3.87 -0.81
C LEU A 311 14.38 -2.74 -0.92
N LEU A 312 14.30 -1.74 -0.04
CA LEU A 312 15.31 -0.70 0.09
C LEU A 312 16.25 -1.07 1.23
N ALA A 313 17.51 -1.33 0.92
CA ALA A 313 18.54 -1.58 1.91
C ALA A 313 18.98 -0.28 2.61
N GLN A 314 19.49 -0.38 3.84
CA GLN A 314 19.97 0.78 4.60
C GLN A 314 21.14 1.51 3.92
N ASP A 315 21.93 0.80 3.11
CA ASP A 315 23.03 1.37 2.33
C ASP A 315 22.56 2.15 1.08
N GLY A 316 21.26 2.16 0.80
CA GLY A 316 20.63 2.91 -0.28
C GLY A 316 20.43 2.14 -1.58
N HIS A 317 20.89 0.89 -1.67
CA HIS A 317 20.59 0.02 -2.81
C HIS A 317 19.16 -0.49 -2.74
N VAL A 318 18.57 -0.74 -3.90
CA VAL A 318 17.21 -1.27 -4.02
C VAL A 318 17.25 -2.61 -4.72
N PHE A 319 16.54 -3.59 -4.18
CA PHE A 319 16.43 -4.93 -4.74
C PHE A 319 14.99 -5.22 -5.12
N GLY A 320 14.81 -5.87 -6.27
CA GLY A 320 13.51 -6.29 -6.78
C GLY A 320 13.51 -7.78 -7.14
N ALA A 321 12.37 -8.43 -6.89
CA ALA A 321 12.10 -9.79 -7.34
C ALA A 321 10.62 -9.99 -7.69
N GLY A 322 10.32 -11.00 -8.49
CA GLY A 322 8.98 -11.35 -8.93
C GLY A 322 8.70 -11.02 -10.40
N ASP A 323 7.43 -10.75 -10.70
CA ASP A 323 6.95 -10.42 -12.03
C ASP A 323 7.58 -9.13 -12.56
N ASN A 324 7.95 -9.14 -13.82
CA ASN A 324 8.57 -8.04 -14.54
C ASN A 324 8.07 -7.95 -16.00
N ARG A 325 6.94 -8.58 -16.33
CA ARG A 325 6.35 -8.56 -17.69
C ARG A 325 6.07 -7.14 -18.21
N ASN A 326 5.76 -6.22 -17.32
CA ASN A 326 5.50 -4.81 -17.64
C ASN A 326 6.69 -3.89 -17.30
N GLY A 327 7.85 -4.44 -16.94
CA GLY A 327 9.01 -3.66 -16.52
C GLY A 327 8.93 -3.11 -15.10
N GLN A 328 8.02 -3.62 -14.27
CA GLN A 328 7.77 -3.10 -12.93
C GLN A 328 9.02 -3.09 -12.03
N LEU A 329 9.98 -3.99 -12.21
CA LEU A 329 11.23 -3.97 -11.44
C LEU A 329 12.24 -2.90 -11.90
N GLY A 330 12.03 -2.26 -13.06
CA GLY A 330 12.92 -1.20 -13.56
C GLY A 330 14.29 -1.69 -14.03
N LEU A 331 14.43 -2.99 -14.33
CA LEU A 331 15.70 -3.65 -14.69
C LEU A 331 16.07 -3.54 -16.19
N GLY A 332 15.29 -2.81 -16.97
CA GLY A 332 15.48 -2.61 -18.40
C GLY A 332 14.98 -3.75 -19.29
N GLN A 333 15.01 -3.51 -20.61
CA GLN A 333 14.36 -4.37 -21.63
C GLN A 333 14.95 -5.78 -21.78
N LYS A 334 16.15 -6.03 -21.24
CA LYS A 334 16.82 -7.34 -21.34
C LYS A 334 16.50 -8.25 -20.15
N ALA A 335 15.83 -7.73 -19.12
CA ALA A 335 15.48 -8.51 -17.96
C ALA A 335 14.44 -9.59 -18.29
N SER A 336 14.48 -10.69 -17.54
CA SER A 336 13.46 -11.73 -17.62
C SER A 336 12.08 -11.16 -17.27
N ASN A 337 11.03 -11.75 -17.84
CA ASN A 337 9.64 -11.47 -17.47
C ASN A 337 9.31 -11.86 -16.02
N HIS A 338 10.09 -12.76 -15.43
CA HIS A 338 10.01 -13.13 -14.02
C HIS A 338 11.43 -13.26 -13.46
N VAL A 339 11.67 -12.62 -12.33
CA VAL A 339 12.96 -12.56 -11.66
C VAL A 339 12.84 -13.32 -10.35
N GLN A 340 13.37 -14.54 -10.32
CA GLN A 340 13.27 -15.43 -9.16
C GLN A 340 14.15 -14.96 -7.99
N ASP A 341 15.37 -14.52 -8.28
CA ASP A 341 16.34 -14.05 -7.29
C ASP A 341 16.39 -12.53 -7.21
N TRP A 342 16.80 -12.01 -6.06
CA TRP A 342 16.93 -10.58 -5.83
C TRP A 342 17.88 -9.92 -6.83
N SER A 343 17.35 -8.97 -7.60
CA SER A 343 18.11 -8.21 -8.59
C SER A 343 18.17 -6.76 -8.17
N GLU A 344 19.37 -6.18 -8.21
CA GLU A 344 19.57 -4.77 -7.89
C GLU A 344 18.98 -3.86 -8.96
N VAL A 345 18.22 -2.86 -8.53
CA VAL A 345 17.62 -1.82 -9.37
C VAL A 345 18.60 -0.64 -9.44
N THR A 346 19.03 -0.27 -10.64
CA THR A 346 19.95 0.85 -10.83
C THR A 346 19.26 2.19 -10.57
N ILE A 347 19.54 2.79 -9.41
CA ILE A 347 19.18 4.19 -9.11
C ILE A 347 20.17 5.12 -9.81
N PRO A 348 19.76 6.27 -10.40
CA PRO A 348 20.69 7.19 -11.03
C PRO A 348 21.76 7.71 -10.04
N ASP A 349 23.04 7.66 -10.44
CA ASP A 349 24.22 7.90 -9.58
C ASP A 349 24.20 9.19 -8.76
N GLN A 350 23.50 10.23 -9.23
CA GLN A 350 23.36 11.50 -8.53
C GLN A 350 22.34 11.50 -7.38
N TYR A 351 21.70 10.36 -7.12
CA TYR A 351 20.66 10.21 -6.11
C TYR A 351 20.85 8.96 -5.26
N ARG A 352 20.32 9.01 -4.03
CA ARG A 352 20.09 7.86 -3.16
C ARG A 352 18.60 7.60 -3.02
N CYS A 353 18.17 6.34 -3.07
CA CYS A 353 16.78 5.99 -2.78
C CYS A 353 16.51 6.04 -1.27
N VAL A 354 15.37 6.62 -0.90
CA VAL A 354 14.97 6.85 0.51
C VAL A 354 13.62 6.24 0.86
N ALA A 355 12.79 5.87 -0.13
CA ALA A 355 11.57 5.10 0.07
C ALA A 355 11.14 4.39 -1.22
N VAL A 356 10.47 3.26 -1.08
CA VAL A 356 9.92 2.47 -2.19
C VAL A 356 8.41 2.29 -2.03
N TYR A 357 7.70 2.28 -3.16
CA TYR A 357 6.27 2.03 -3.22
C TYR A 357 5.98 1.14 -4.44
N ALA A 358 4.87 0.41 -4.38
CA ALA A 358 4.42 -0.43 -5.47
C ALA A 358 2.91 -0.23 -5.65
N GLY A 359 2.50 -0.11 -6.91
CA GLY A 359 1.13 -0.40 -7.32
C GLY A 359 1.04 -1.84 -7.84
N PRO A 360 -0.13 -2.25 -8.34
CA PRO A 360 -0.33 -3.63 -8.80
C PRO A 360 0.71 -4.08 -9.83
N LYS A 361 1.06 -3.21 -10.78
CA LYS A 361 2.00 -3.51 -11.88
C LYS A 361 3.04 -2.41 -12.11
N SER A 362 3.29 -1.60 -11.09
CA SER A 362 4.20 -0.46 -11.17
C SER A 362 4.96 -0.31 -9.87
N SER A 363 6.13 0.30 -9.96
CA SER A 363 7.03 0.56 -8.85
C SER A 363 7.39 2.03 -8.84
N PHE A 364 7.63 2.57 -7.65
CA PHE A 364 7.97 3.97 -7.43
C PHE A 364 9.12 4.10 -6.43
N PHE A 365 10.03 5.01 -6.71
CA PHE A 365 11.28 5.17 -5.98
C PHE A 365 11.44 6.65 -5.63
N LYS A 366 11.28 6.98 -4.35
CA LYS A 366 11.58 8.33 -3.85
C LYS A 366 13.08 8.42 -3.66
N VAL A 367 13.70 9.43 -4.24
CA VAL A 367 15.16 9.60 -4.24
C VAL A 367 15.55 11.01 -3.83
N GLU A 368 16.74 11.18 -3.27
CA GLU A 368 17.29 12.46 -2.80
C GLU A 368 18.76 12.60 -3.24
N ARG A 369 19.20 13.82 -3.61
CA ARG A 369 20.61 14.07 -3.99
C ARG A 369 21.58 14.04 -2.82
#